data_AF-A0A9Q1QFN0-F1
#
_entry.id   AF-A0A9Q1QFN0-F1
#
_cell.length_a   1.000
_cell.length_b   1.000
_cell.length_c   1.000
_cell.angle_alpha   90.00
_cell.angle_beta   90.00
_cell.angle_gamma   90.00
#
_symmetry.space_group_name_H-M   'P 1'
#
loop_
_entity.id
_entity.type
_entity.pdbx_description
1 polymer ?
#
loop_
_entity_poly.entity_id
_entity_poly.type
_entity_poly.pdbx_seq_one_letter_code
_entity_poly.pdbx_strand_id
1 'polypeptide(L)'
;MGLLSTVLGFVGFGFGSCIGLVIGYFFFIFKQPHDVKDPEIRPLAELDAAAIQKLLPEIPLWVKNPDFDRVDWLNQFLELMWPYLDKAICKTARDISKPIIAEQIPKYKIESVDFLTLTLGSLPPTFQGMKVYVTEEKELIMEPALKWAGNPNIHLSVKAFGLKASVQVVDLQVFAHPRITLKPLVPAFPCFANIYVSLMEKPHVDFGLKLLGADAMAVPGLYRFVQV
;
A
#
# COMPACT_ATOMS: atom_id res chain seq x y z
N MET A 1 51.02 -11.77 -29.01
CA MET A 1 50.17 -10.59 -29.28
C MET A 1 48.77 -10.66 -28.65
N GLY A 2 48.13 -11.84 -28.46
CA GLY A 2 46.76 -11.91 -27.94
C GLY A 2 46.59 -11.72 -26.41
N LEU A 3 47.55 -12.17 -25.59
CA LEU A 3 47.39 -12.19 -24.13
C LEU A 3 47.41 -10.77 -23.51
N LEU A 4 48.22 -9.88 -24.08
CA LEU A 4 48.35 -8.49 -23.61
C LEU A 4 47.10 -7.66 -23.94
N SER A 5 46.44 -7.90 -25.07
CA SER A 5 45.20 -7.22 -25.44
C SER A 5 44.00 -7.69 -24.61
N THR A 6 43.94 -8.96 -24.24
CA THR A 6 42.88 -9.49 -23.36
C THR A 6 43.01 -8.92 -21.94
N VAL A 7 44.23 -8.82 -21.40
CA VAL A 7 44.48 -8.20 -20.10
C VAL A 7 44.16 -6.71 -20.13
N LEU A 8 44.58 -5.97 -21.17
CA LEU A 8 44.24 -4.56 -21.33
C LEU A 8 42.72 -4.34 -21.44
N GLY A 9 42.01 -5.23 -22.13
CA GLY A 9 40.56 -5.18 -22.25
C GLY A 9 39.84 -5.41 -20.92
N PHE A 10 40.30 -6.38 -20.12
CA PHE A 10 39.73 -6.64 -18.79
C PHE A 10 39.98 -5.49 -17.81
N VAL A 11 41.18 -4.91 -17.85
CA VAL A 11 41.55 -3.74 -17.04
C VAL A 11 40.76 -2.51 -17.49
N GLY A 12 40.66 -2.26 -18.80
CA GLY A 12 39.89 -1.15 -19.36
C GLY A 12 38.39 -1.25 -19.06
N PHE A 13 37.81 -2.46 -19.14
CA PHE A 13 36.41 -2.69 -18.77
C PHE A 13 36.17 -2.50 -17.27
N GLY A 14 37.09 -2.98 -16.42
CA GLY A 14 37.02 -2.78 -14.97
C GLY A 14 37.07 -1.31 -14.58
N PHE A 15 38.08 -0.58 -15.04
CA PHE A 15 38.20 0.85 -14.76
C PHE A 15 37.06 1.67 -15.37
N GLY A 16 36.65 1.36 -16.60
CA GLY A 16 35.54 2.03 -17.28
C GLY A 16 34.21 1.84 -16.54
N SER A 17 33.93 0.63 -16.04
CA SER A 17 32.72 0.33 -15.28
C SER A 17 32.72 1.04 -13.92
N CYS A 18 33.85 1.05 -13.21
CA CYS A 18 33.97 1.77 -11.94
C CYS A 18 33.78 3.29 -12.13
N ILE A 19 34.42 3.88 -13.14
CA ILE A 19 34.28 5.31 -13.44
C ILE A 19 32.83 5.63 -13.86
N GLY A 20 32.22 4.79 -14.70
CA GLY A 20 30.83 4.95 -15.13
C GLY A 20 29.85 4.89 -13.97
N LEU A 21 30.04 3.96 -13.02
CA LEU A 21 29.22 3.87 -11.81
C LEU A 21 29.40 5.09 -10.90
N VAL A 22 30.62 5.60 -10.73
CA VAL A 22 30.88 6.80 -9.93
C VAL A 22 30.23 8.03 -10.56
N ILE A 23 30.39 8.23 -11.87
CA ILE A 23 29.75 9.33 -12.60
C ILE A 23 28.23 9.22 -12.53
N GLY A 24 27.69 8.01 -12.74
CA GLY A 24 26.24 7.75 -12.64
C GLY A 24 25.69 8.03 -11.25
N TYR A 25 26.42 7.63 -10.20
CA TYR A 25 26.06 7.91 -8.80
C TYR A 25 26.03 9.41 -8.51
N PHE A 26 27.05 10.16 -8.93
CA PHE A 26 27.07 11.62 -8.78
C PHE A 26 25.95 12.30 -9.57
N PHE A 27 25.70 11.87 -10.82
CA PHE A 27 24.57 12.39 -11.60
C PHE A 27 23.23 12.12 -10.93
N PHE A 28 23.05 10.94 -10.34
CA PHE A 28 21.82 10.56 -9.65
C PHE A 28 21.57 11.42 -8.39
N ILE A 29 22.60 11.66 -7.58
CA ILE A 29 22.50 12.53 -6.39
C ILE A 29 22.22 13.99 -6.78
N PHE A 30 22.96 14.54 -7.75
CA PHE A 30 22.82 15.94 -8.11
C PHE A 30 21.54 16.27 -8.91
N LYS A 31 20.89 15.26 -9.50
CA LYS A 31 19.66 15.45 -10.27
C LYS A 31 18.38 15.14 -9.50
N GLN A 32 18.44 14.73 -8.24
CA GLN A 32 17.23 14.61 -7.43
C GLN A 32 16.57 16.00 -7.34
N PRO A 33 15.33 16.17 -7.86
CA PRO A 33 14.62 17.43 -7.72
C PRO A 33 14.25 17.60 -6.24
N HIS A 34 15.08 18.35 -5.52
CA HIS A 34 14.84 18.70 -4.12
C HIS A 34 13.76 19.78 -3.95
N ASP A 35 13.32 20.39 -5.05
CA ASP A 35 12.45 21.55 -5.05
C ASP A 35 11.00 21.12 -5.25
N VAL A 36 10.35 20.69 -4.16
CA VAL A 36 8.90 20.58 -4.11
C VAL A 36 8.37 22.00 -4.10
N LYS A 37 7.97 22.52 -5.26
CA LYS A 37 7.31 23.83 -5.33
C LYS A 37 6.04 23.77 -4.50
N ASP A 38 5.94 24.66 -3.52
CA ASP A 38 4.70 24.81 -2.75
C ASP A 38 3.55 25.16 -3.71
N PRO A 39 2.45 24.39 -3.71
CA PRO A 39 1.32 24.67 -4.58
C PRO A 39 0.65 25.99 -4.16
N GLU A 40 0.40 26.88 -5.12
CA GLU A 40 -0.44 28.05 -4.88
C GLU A 40 -1.88 27.59 -4.58
N ILE A 41 -2.31 27.74 -3.34
CA ILE A 41 -3.67 27.41 -2.91
C ILE A 41 -4.62 28.49 -3.43
N ARG A 42 -5.51 28.14 -4.37
CA ARG A 42 -6.56 29.03 -4.89
C ARG A 42 -7.95 28.54 -4.48
N PRO A 43 -8.88 29.44 -4.13
CA PRO A 43 -10.27 29.08 -3.84
C PRO A 43 -10.97 28.40 -5.04
N LEU A 44 -11.89 27.47 -4.77
CA LEU A 44 -12.72 26.80 -5.80
C LEU A 44 -13.52 27.80 -6.66
N ALA A 45 -13.88 28.96 -6.10
CA ALA A 45 -14.62 30.01 -6.80
C ALA A 45 -13.80 30.74 -7.88
N GLU A 46 -12.46 30.67 -7.82
CA GLU A 46 -11.55 31.36 -8.75
C GLU A 46 -11.04 30.44 -9.87
N LEU A 47 -11.41 29.16 -9.84
CA LEU A 47 -11.01 28.17 -10.82
C LEU A 47 -11.86 28.30 -12.10
N ASP A 48 -11.20 28.21 -13.25
CA ASP A 48 -11.86 28.19 -14.54
C ASP A 48 -12.59 26.85 -14.77
N ALA A 49 -13.54 26.84 -15.70
CA ALA A 49 -14.34 25.64 -15.99
C ALA A 49 -13.48 24.41 -16.36
N ALA A 50 -12.35 24.63 -17.04
CA ALA A 50 -11.43 23.56 -17.41
C ALA A 50 -10.68 22.99 -16.18
N ALA A 51 -10.25 23.83 -15.23
CA ALA A 51 -9.66 23.32 -14.00
C ALA A 51 -10.70 22.64 -13.10
N ILE A 52 -11.93 23.15 -13.03
CA ILE A 52 -13.03 22.48 -12.31
C ILE A 52 -13.29 21.09 -12.89
N GLN A 53 -13.32 20.96 -14.23
CA GLN A 53 -13.46 19.65 -14.89
C GLN A 53 -12.31 18.70 -14.55
N LYS A 54 -11.08 19.21 -14.47
CA LYS A 54 -9.92 18.41 -14.04
C LYS A 54 -9.98 17.98 -12.58
N LEU A 55 -10.66 18.76 -11.73
CA LEU A 55 -10.84 18.45 -10.31
C LEU A 55 -12.02 17.51 -10.05
N LEU A 56 -12.94 17.35 -11.01
CA LEU A 56 -14.09 16.45 -10.87
C LEU A 56 -13.69 15.07 -10.35
N PRO A 57 -12.65 14.37 -10.84
CA PRO A 57 -12.25 13.06 -10.29
C PRO A 57 -11.87 13.10 -8.81
N GLU A 58 -11.29 14.20 -8.32
CA GLU A 58 -10.78 14.34 -6.95
C GLU A 58 -11.85 14.71 -5.92
N ILE A 59 -13.02 15.18 -6.37
CA ILE A 59 -14.11 15.57 -5.46
C ILE A 59 -14.63 14.33 -4.68
N PRO A 60 -14.96 14.47 -3.38
CA PRO A 60 -15.52 13.39 -2.57
C PRO A 60 -16.80 12.79 -3.15
N LEU A 61 -17.01 11.50 -2.94
CA LEU A 61 -18.14 10.77 -3.54
C LEU A 61 -19.51 11.30 -3.08
N TRP A 62 -19.66 11.70 -1.82
CA TRP A 62 -20.90 12.29 -1.29
C TRP A 62 -21.27 13.65 -1.93
N VAL A 63 -20.31 14.36 -2.54
CA VAL A 63 -20.61 15.60 -3.30
C VAL A 63 -21.13 15.24 -4.69
N LYS A 64 -20.56 14.19 -5.30
CA LYS A 64 -20.87 13.77 -6.67
C LYS A 64 -22.17 13.00 -6.75
N ASN A 65 -22.41 12.16 -5.75
CA ASN A 65 -23.46 11.17 -5.72
C ASN A 65 -24.32 11.39 -4.48
N PRO A 66 -25.62 11.72 -4.62
CA PRO A 66 -26.50 11.96 -3.48
C PRO A 66 -26.73 10.70 -2.63
N ASP A 67 -26.45 9.52 -3.16
CA ASP A 67 -26.60 8.24 -2.46
C ASP A 67 -25.51 7.98 -1.40
N PHE A 68 -24.45 8.78 -1.37
CA PHE A 68 -23.36 8.62 -0.41
C PHE A 68 -23.55 9.55 0.77
N ASP A 69 -23.76 8.97 1.94
CA ASP A 69 -23.82 9.72 3.19
C ASP A 69 -22.41 9.95 3.76
N ARG A 70 -22.21 11.13 4.37
CA ARG A 70 -21.00 11.40 5.14
C ARG A 70 -21.03 10.61 6.44
N VAL A 71 -19.90 9.98 6.77
CA VAL A 71 -19.74 9.14 7.97
C VAL A 71 -18.60 9.67 8.85
N ASP A 72 -18.59 10.98 9.09
CA ASP A 72 -17.53 11.66 9.86
C ASP A 72 -17.39 11.09 11.29
N TRP A 73 -18.52 10.69 11.90
CA TRP A 73 -18.53 10.04 13.21
C TRP A 73 -17.77 8.70 13.21
N LEU A 74 -17.83 7.94 12.10
CA LEU A 74 -17.15 6.65 11.97
C LEU A 74 -15.63 6.87 11.83
N ASN A 75 -15.24 7.93 11.12
CA ASN A 75 -13.83 8.34 11.02
C ASN A 75 -13.29 8.72 12.40
N GLN A 76 -14.02 9.53 13.19
CA GLN A 76 -13.64 9.89 14.56
C GLN A 76 -13.55 8.67 15.48
N PHE A 77 -14.54 7.78 15.40
CA PHE A 77 -14.52 6.52 16.14
C PHE A 77 -13.27 5.70 15.81
N LEU A 78 -12.96 5.55 14.53
CA LEU A 78 -11.82 4.78 14.07
C LEU A 78 -10.50 5.40 14.50
N GLU A 79 -10.38 6.73 14.45
CA GLU A 79 -9.20 7.46 14.91
C GLU A 79 -8.89 7.19 16.39
N LEU A 80 -9.91 7.24 17.25
CA LEU A 80 -9.77 6.94 18.68
C LEU A 80 -9.40 5.48 18.93
N MET A 81 -9.92 4.55 18.11
CA MET A 81 -9.70 3.11 18.27
C MET A 81 -8.40 2.63 17.61
N TRP A 82 -7.83 3.40 16.68
CA TRP A 82 -6.74 2.96 15.81
C TRP A 82 -5.51 2.41 16.55
N PRO A 83 -5.00 3.03 17.64
CA PRO A 83 -3.84 2.51 18.36
C PRO A 83 -4.05 1.11 18.96
N TYR A 84 -5.29 0.74 19.24
CA TYR A 84 -5.68 -0.57 19.74
C TYR A 84 -5.91 -1.56 18.60
N LEU A 85 -6.55 -1.09 17.53
CA LEU A 85 -6.79 -1.87 16.32
C LEU A 85 -5.47 -2.26 15.64
N ASP A 86 -4.50 -1.35 15.53
CA ASP A 86 -3.16 -1.66 15.00
C ASP A 86 -2.55 -2.87 15.71
N LYS A 87 -2.51 -2.83 17.05
CA LYS A 87 -1.97 -3.95 17.86
C LYS A 87 -2.74 -5.25 17.64
N ALA A 88 -4.07 -5.19 17.64
CA ALA A 88 -4.91 -6.36 17.48
C ALA A 88 -4.78 -6.98 16.07
N ILE A 89 -4.85 -6.15 15.03
CA ILE A 89 -4.72 -6.57 13.63
C ILE A 89 -3.33 -7.12 13.38
N CYS A 90 -2.26 -6.47 13.86
CA CYS A 90 -0.89 -6.97 13.72
C CYS A 90 -0.71 -8.31 14.42
N LYS A 91 -1.31 -8.52 15.60
CA LYS A 91 -1.27 -9.82 16.28
C LYS A 91 -1.96 -10.90 15.44
N THR A 92 -3.19 -10.63 15.00
CA THR A 92 -3.97 -11.56 14.16
C THR A 92 -3.26 -11.86 12.84
N ALA A 93 -2.69 -10.86 12.18
CA ALA A 93 -1.93 -11.04 10.94
C ALA A 93 -0.68 -11.92 11.15
N ARG A 94 0.05 -11.76 12.26
CA ARG A 94 1.15 -12.67 12.61
C ARG A 94 0.65 -14.10 12.79
N ASP A 95 -0.46 -14.29 13.49
CA ASP A 95 -0.97 -15.63 13.78
C ASP A 95 -1.52 -16.34 12.54
N ILE A 96 -2.14 -15.61 11.61
CA ILE A 96 -2.59 -16.13 10.31
C ILE A 96 -1.41 -16.42 9.38
N SER A 97 -0.40 -15.53 9.33
CA SER A 97 0.74 -15.66 8.41
C SER A 97 1.70 -16.79 8.79
N LYS A 98 1.89 -17.10 10.08
CA LYS A 98 2.78 -18.18 10.54
C LYS A 98 2.56 -19.52 9.81
N PRO A 99 1.34 -20.10 9.78
CA PRO A 99 1.12 -21.37 9.08
C PRO A 99 1.32 -21.25 7.57
N ILE A 100 0.91 -20.13 6.96
CA ILE A 100 1.08 -19.89 5.51
C ILE A 100 2.56 -19.86 5.14
N ILE A 101 3.37 -19.13 5.90
CA ILE A 101 4.82 -19.05 5.71
C ILE A 101 5.46 -20.43 5.91
N ALA A 102 5.07 -21.16 6.97
CA ALA A 102 5.61 -22.48 7.27
C ALA A 102 5.38 -23.48 6.11
N GLU A 103 4.24 -23.39 5.42
CA GLU A 103 3.95 -24.21 4.24
C GLU A 103 4.83 -23.84 3.04
N GLN A 104 5.19 -22.56 2.87
CA GLN A 104 6.01 -22.11 1.75
C GLN A 104 7.52 -22.27 1.98
N ILE A 105 7.98 -22.36 3.23
CA ILE A 105 9.40 -22.52 3.61
C ILE A 105 10.07 -23.70 2.85
N PRO A 106 9.51 -24.93 2.85
CA PRO A 106 10.10 -26.07 2.14
C PRO A 106 10.16 -25.88 0.63
N LYS A 107 9.16 -25.21 0.04
CA LYS A 107 9.03 -25.02 -1.41
C LYS A 107 10.13 -24.11 -1.97
N TYR A 108 10.52 -23.08 -1.21
CA TYR A 108 11.49 -22.08 -1.64
C TYR A 108 12.88 -22.25 -1.00
N LYS A 109 13.12 -23.34 -0.26
CA LYS A 109 14.38 -23.59 0.48
C LYS A 109 14.76 -22.44 1.42
N ILE A 110 13.76 -21.82 2.01
CA ILE A 110 13.93 -20.77 3.03
C ILE A 110 14.19 -21.48 4.37
N GLU A 111 15.03 -20.90 5.23
CA GLU A 111 15.29 -21.41 6.59
C GLU A 111 14.31 -20.82 7.60
N SER A 112 14.12 -19.49 7.59
CA SER A 112 13.15 -18.80 8.43
C SER A 112 12.65 -17.50 7.79
N VAL A 113 11.43 -17.10 8.16
CA VAL A 113 10.89 -15.75 7.90
C VAL A 113 10.38 -15.21 9.23
N ASP A 114 10.98 -14.11 9.68
CA ASP A 114 10.71 -13.52 10.98
C ASP A 114 10.26 -12.06 10.82
N PHE A 115 9.17 -11.69 11.50
CA PHE A 115 8.72 -10.31 11.57
C PHE A 115 9.55 -9.53 12.59
N LEU A 116 10.45 -8.67 12.10
CA LEU A 116 11.22 -7.75 12.95
C LEU A 116 10.30 -6.65 13.51
N THR A 117 9.52 -6.03 12.64
CA THR A 117 8.54 -5.00 12.97
C THR A 117 7.27 -5.25 12.16
N LEU A 118 6.10 -5.10 12.79
CA LEU A 118 4.82 -5.10 12.10
C LEU A 118 3.93 -4.10 12.82
N THR A 119 3.70 -2.97 12.15
CA THR A 119 2.71 -1.94 12.53
C THR A 119 2.09 -1.40 11.25
N LEU A 120 0.81 -1.09 11.32
CA LEU A 120 0.03 -0.44 10.27
C LEU A 120 0.22 1.09 10.29
N GLY A 121 0.94 1.62 11.29
CA GLY A 121 1.25 3.03 11.44
C GLY A 121 0.26 3.78 12.32
N SER A 122 0.43 5.09 12.40
CA SER A 122 -0.37 5.99 13.24
C SER A 122 -1.60 6.55 12.52
N LEU A 123 -1.66 6.41 11.20
CA LEU A 123 -2.72 7.00 10.37
C LEU A 123 -3.80 5.94 10.04
N PRO A 124 -5.03 6.08 10.55
CA PRO A 124 -6.12 5.16 10.24
C PRO A 124 -6.62 5.33 8.81
N PRO A 125 -7.31 4.32 8.26
CA PRO A 125 -8.08 4.50 7.05
C PRO A 125 -9.25 5.45 7.27
N THR A 126 -9.72 6.06 6.20
CA THR A 126 -10.84 7.02 6.20
C THR A 126 -11.94 6.54 5.28
N PHE A 127 -13.17 6.79 5.68
CA PHE A 127 -14.36 6.56 4.87
C PHE A 127 -14.76 7.87 4.20
N GLN A 128 -14.72 7.88 2.87
CA GLN A 128 -15.12 9.00 2.03
C GLN A 128 -16.64 9.09 1.85
N GLY A 129 -17.39 8.19 2.47
CA GLY A 129 -18.83 8.08 2.42
C GLY A 129 -19.26 6.63 2.47
N MET A 130 -20.56 6.40 2.71
CA MET A 130 -21.15 5.08 2.71
C MET A 130 -22.51 5.11 2.04
N LYS A 131 -22.77 4.14 1.18
CA LYS A 131 -24.11 3.90 0.64
C LYS A 131 -24.73 2.70 1.34
N VAL A 132 -26.01 2.81 1.71
CA VAL A 132 -26.75 1.74 2.37
C VAL A 132 -27.98 1.39 1.54
N TYR A 133 -28.16 0.09 1.28
CA TYR A 133 -29.33 -0.42 0.58
C TYR A 133 -30.16 -1.25 1.54
N VAL A 134 -31.45 -0.96 1.57
CA VAL A 134 -32.46 -1.78 2.22
C VAL A 134 -33.20 -2.51 1.11
N THR A 135 -33.17 -3.84 1.13
CA THR A 135 -33.86 -4.66 0.14
C THR A 135 -35.03 -5.39 0.78
N GLU A 136 -35.96 -5.88 -0.05
CA GLU A 136 -37.13 -6.64 0.42
C GLU A 136 -36.74 -8.02 0.99
N GLU A 137 -35.52 -8.50 0.73
CA GLU A 137 -35.05 -9.85 1.06
C GLU A 137 -34.51 -10.03 2.49
N LYS A 138 -34.84 -9.12 3.41
CA LYS A 138 -34.30 -9.10 4.79
C LYS A 138 -32.77 -9.18 4.80
N GLU A 139 -32.12 -8.34 4.01
CA GLU A 139 -30.67 -8.16 3.98
C GLU A 139 -30.32 -6.69 4.12
N LEU A 140 -29.15 -6.42 4.68
CA LEU A 140 -28.58 -5.08 4.76
C LEU A 140 -27.30 -5.06 3.93
N ILE A 141 -27.25 -4.19 2.92
CA ILE A 141 -26.06 -4.01 2.08
C ILE A 141 -25.46 -2.64 2.37
N MET A 142 -24.17 -2.60 2.64
CA MET A 142 -23.40 -1.39 2.89
C MET A 142 -22.21 -1.33 1.93
N GLU A 143 -22.00 -0.19 1.31
CA GLU A 143 -20.89 0.09 0.40
C GLU A 143 -20.10 1.30 0.89
N PRO A 144 -19.18 1.11 1.85
CA PRO A 144 -18.28 2.18 2.25
C PRO A 144 -17.20 2.42 1.19
N ALA A 145 -16.86 3.69 0.96
CA ALA A 145 -15.71 4.07 0.14
C ALA A 145 -14.49 4.30 1.03
N LEU A 146 -13.57 3.34 1.03
CA LEU A 146 -12.39 3.32 1.90
C LEU A 146 -11.19 3.94 1.19
N LYS A 147 -10.54 4.91 1.84
CA LYS A 147 -9.21 5.41 1.47
C LYS A 147 -8.27 5.35 2.66
N TRP A 148 -7.13 4.70 2.46
CA TRP A 148 -6.08 4.61 3.46
C TRP A 148 -4.77 5.13 2.88
N ALA A 149 -4.19 6.14 3.51
CA ALA A 149 -2.83 6.59 3.23
C ALA A 149 -2.08 6.50 4.56
N GLY A 150 -1.50 5.33 4.80
CA GLY A 150 -0.89 4.96 6.07
C GLY A 150 0.64 5.06 6.02
N ASN A 151 1.24 5.13 7.19
CA ASN A 151 2.69 5.03 7.40
C ASN A 151 3.06 3.68 8.07
N PRO A 152 2.72 2.52 7.47
CA PRO A 152 3.05 1.24 8.08
C PRO A 152 4.55 0.99 8.06
N ASN A 153 4.98 0.10 8.95
CA ASN A 153 6.33 -0.43 8.95
C ASN A 153 6.26 -1.95 9.13
N ILE A 154 6.29 -2.65 8.00
CA ILE A 154 6.27 -4.10 7.93
C ILE A 154 7.66 -4.56 7.53
N HIS A 155 8.48 -4.92 8.52
CA HIS A 155 9.86 -5.33 8.33
C HIS A 155 10.01 -6.82 8.58
N LEU A 156 10.34 -7.55 7.52
CA LEU A 156 10.57 -8.98 7.48
C LEU A 156 12.06 -9.29 7.32
N SER A 157 12.50 -10.33 8.01
CA SER A 157 13.82 -10.93 7.86
C SER A 157 13.66 -12.33 7.28
N VAL A 158 14.25 -12.58 6.12
CA VAL A 158 14.25 -13.89 5.46
C VAL A 158 15.65 -14.47 5.54
N LYS A 159 15.80 -15.68 6.08
CA LYS A 159 17.05 -16.44 6.02
C LYS A 159 16.94 -17.55 5.00
N ALA A 160 17.90 -17.65 4.09
CA ALA A 160 18.00 -18.75 3.12
C ALA A 160 19.47 -18.98 2.74
N PHE A 161 19.89 -20.25 2.64
CA PHE A 161 21.25 -20.63 2.23
C PHE A 161 22.36 -19.95 3.04
N GLY A 162 22.15 -19.75 4.35
CA GLY A 162 23.10 -19.02 5.22
C GLY A 162 23.14 -17.50 5.02
N LEU A 163 22.37 -16.94 4.09
CA LEU A 163 22.24 -15.50 3.86
C LEU A 163 20.99 -14.96 4.55
N LYS A 164 21.10 -13.76 5.13
CA LYS A 164 19.98 -13.03 5.74
C LYS A 164 19.62 -11.84 4.88
N ALA A 165 18.41 -11.84 4.34
CA ALA A 165 17.83 -10.71 3.62
C ALA A 165 16.75 -10.02 4.45
N SER A 166 16.58 -8.71 4.26
CA SER A 166 15.49 -7.94 4.85
C SER A 166 14.59 -7.37 3.76
N VAL A 167 13.29 -7.40 4.01
CA VAL A 167 12.26 -6.81 3.17
C VAL A 167 11.42 -5.91 4.05
N GLN A 168 11.24 -4.66 3.65
CA GLN A 168 10.46 -3.70 4.40
C GLN A 168 9.42 -3.05 3.50
N VAL A 169 8.15 -3.12 3.89
CA VAL A 169 7.06 -2.41 3.23
C VAL A 169 6.74 -1.14 4.03
N VAL A 170 6.67 -0.02 3.32
CA VAL A 170 6.43 1.34 3.83
C VAL A 170 5.42 2.07 2.94
N ASP A 171 4.95 3.24 3.38
CA ASP A 171 4.17 4.19 2.56
C ASP A 171 3.01 3.52 1.81
N LEU A 172 2.06 2.94 2.54
CA LEU A 172 0.95 2.18 1.98
C LEU A 172 -0.24 3.08 1.66
N GLN A 173 -0.69 3.03 0.42
CA GLN A 173 -1.89 3.66 -0.06
C GLN A 173 -2.87 2.61 -0.58
N VAL A 174 -4.08 2.59 -0.02
CA VAL A 174 -5.14 1.66 -0.42
C VAL A 174 -6.43 2.42 -0.69
N PHE A 175 -6.99 2.26 -1.88
CA PHE A 175 -8.36 2.68 -2.19
C PHE A 175 -9.20 1.46 -2.51
N ALA A 176 -10.30 1.29 -1.79
CA ALA A 176 -11.16 0.13 -1.92
C ALA A 176 -12.64 0.50 -1.78
N HIS A 177 -13.49 -0.18 -2.56
CA HIS A 177 -14.93 -0.09 -2.47
C HIS A 177 -15.51 -1.47 -2.10
N PRO A 178 -15.40 -1.88 -0.82
CA PRO A 178 -16.01 -3.12 -0.37
C PRO A 178 -17.54 -3.00 -0.33
N ARG A 179 -18.22 -4.08 -0.68
CA ARG A 179 -19.65 -4.30 -0.42
C ARG A 179 -19.78 -5.31 0.70
N ILE A 180 -20.45 -4.91 1.77
CA ILE A 180 -20.70 -5.71 2.96
C ILE A 180 -22.19 -6.03 2.99
N THR A 181 -22.54 -7.32 2.93
CA THR A 181 -23.92 -7.80 2.98
C THR A 181 -24.16 -8.62 4.23
N LEU A 182 -25.12 -8.21 5.05
CA LEU A 182 -25.58 -8.96 6.22
C LEU A 182 -26.85 -9.73 5.83
N LYS A 183 -26.77 -11.06 5.76
CA LYS A 183 -27.90 -11.91 5.31
C LYS A 183 -27.87 -13.32 5.90
N PRO A 184 -29.03 -13.92 6.22
CA PRO A 184 -30.31 -13.23 6.45
C PRO A 184 -30.26 -12.39 7.73
N LEU A 185 -31.09 -11.34 7.78
CA LEU A 185 -31.43 -10.67 9.03
C LEU A 185 -32.33 -11.56 9.88
N VAL A 186 -32.01 -11.68 11.17
CA VAL A 186 -32.69 -12.58 12.12
C VAL A 186 -33.08 -11.83 13.39
N PRO A 187 -34.16 -12.22 14.10
CA PRO A 187 -34.61 -11.56 15.32
C PRO A 187 -33.83 -12.00 16.57
N ALA A 188 -32.53 -12.27 16.44
CA ALA A 188 -31.63 -12.65 17.54
C ALA A 188 -30.31 -11.91 17.37
N PHE A 189 -29.78 -11.33 18.45
CA PHE A 189 -28.51 -10.59 18.41
C PHE A 189 -27.38 -11.47 17.83
N PRO A 190 -26.55 -10.96 16.90
CA PRO A 190 -26.39 -9.56 16.48
C PRO A 190 -27.32 -9.08 15.34
N CYS A 191 -28.46 -9.75 15.14
CA CYS A 191 -29.52 -9.46 14.18
C CYS A 191 -29.25 -9.91 12.72
N PHE A 192 -28.18 -10.67 12.49
CA PHE A 192 -27.87 -11.29 11.20
C PHE A 192 -27.17 -12.65 11.41
N ALA A 193 -27.26 -13.54 10.42
CA ALA A 193 -26.63 -14.86 10.50
C ALA A 193 -25.23 -14.90 9.84
N ASN A 194 -25.03 -14.24 8.69
CA ASN A 194 -23.76 -14.23 7.99
C ASN A 194 -23.36 -12.82 7.56
N ILE A 195 -22.05 -12.62 7.40
CA ILE A 195 -21.44 -11.44 6.81
C ILE A 195 -20.77 -11.88 5.51
N TYR A 196 -21.16 -11.28 4.40
CA TYR A 196 -20.49 -11.43 3.11
C TYR A 196 -19.75 -10.14 2.79
N VAL A 197 -18.49 -10.25 2.40
CA VAL A 197 -17.67 -9.11 1.98
C VAL A 197 -17.16 -9.39 0.57
N SER A 198 -17.40 -8.47 -0.35
CA SER A 198 -16.85 -8.49 -1.70
C SER A 198 -16.24 -7.13 -2.05
N LEU A 199 -15.38 -7.11 -3.06
CA LEU A 199 -14.85 -5.87 -3.62
C LEU A 199 -15.61 -5.57 -4.91
N MET A 200 -16.17 -4.36 -5.00
CA MET A 200 -16.92 -3.93 -6.19
C MET A 200 -16.02 -3.73 -7.40
N GLU A 201 -14.78 -3.33 -7.14
CA GLU A 201 -13.76 -3.03 -8.13
C GLU A 201 -12.40 -3.53 -7.63
N LYS A 202 -11.42 -3.67 -8.54
CA LYS A 202 -10.04 -3.98 -8.15
C LYS A 202 -9.55 -2.85 -7.23
N PRO A 203 -9.13 -3.15 -5.98
CA PRO A 203 -8.63 -2.12 -5.09
C PRO A 203 -7.33 -1.55 -5.67
N HIS A 204 -7.16 -0.24 -5.55
CA HIS A 204 -5.89 0.39 -5.83
C HIS A 204 -4.99 0.21 -4.60
N VAL A 205 -3.83 -0.40 -4.78
CA VAL A 205 -2.85 -0.63 -3.71
C VAL A 205 -1.50 -0.16 -4.22
N ASP A 206 -0.93 0.83 -3.56
CA ASP A 206 0.42 1.32 -3.79
C ASP A 206 1.20 1.23 -2.48
N PHE A 207 2.49 0.87 -2.56
CA PHE A 207 3.36 0.75 -1.41
C PHE A 207 4.82 0.91 -1.79
N GLY A 208 5.60 1.48 -0.87
CA GLY A 208 7.06 1.47 -0.93
C GLY A 208 7.63 0.12 -0.51
N LEU A 209 8.65 -0.36 -1.23
CA LEU A 209 9.35 -1.60 -0.93
C LEU A 209 10.86 -1.35 -0.80
N LYS A 210 11.43 -1.65 0.37
CA LYS A 210 12.87 -1.65 0.59
C LYS A 210 13.39 -3.08 0.69
N LEU A 211 14.43 -3.41 -0.08
CA LEU A 211 15.13 -4.69 -0.08
C LEU A 211 16.56 -4.49 0.40
N LEU A 212 16.98 -5.19 1.45
CA LEU A 212 18.32 -5.05 2.06
C LEU A 212 18.65 -3.60 2.47
N GLY A 213 17.64 -2.79 2.79
CA GLY A 213 17.78 -1.37 3.11
C GLY A 213 17.88 -0.43 1.90
N ALA A 214 17.99 -0.96 0.68
CA ALA A 214 17.89 -0.20 -0.55
C ALA A 214 16.43 -0.07 -1.00
N ASP A 215 16.06 1.08 -1.55
CA ASP A 215 14.71 1.28 -2.10
C ASP A 215 14.58 0.55 -3.44
N ALA A 216 13.76 -0.51 -3.46
CA ALA A 216 13.53 -1.30 -4.66
C ALA A 216 12.64 -0.55 -5.67
N MET A 217 11.84 0.42 -5.21
CA MET A 217 10.97 1.24 -6.06
C MET A 217 11.78 2.28 -6.84
N ALA A 218 12.97 2.64 -6.36
CA ALA A 218 13.89 3.53 -7.07
C ALA A 218 14.57 2.85 -8.29
N VAL A 219 14.49 1.52 -8.42
CA VAL A 219 15.12 0.79 -9.53
C VAL A 219 14.14 0.68 -10.72
N PRO A 220 14.44 1.31 -11.87
CA PRO A 220 13.58 1.25 -13.05
C PRO A 220 13.34 -0.20 -13.50
N GLY A 221 12.07 -0.59 -13.65
CA GLY A 221 11.67 -1.93 -14.10
C GLY A 221 11.29 -2.90 -12.99
N LEU A 222 11.84 -2.77 -11.78
CA LEU A 222 11.47 -3.61 -10.62
C LEU A 222 10.07 -3.29 -10.09
N TYR A 223 9.66 -2.01 -10.17
CA TYR A 223 8.31 -1.57 -9.73
C TYR A 223 7.17 -2.37 -10.39
N ARG A 224 7.32 -2.75 -11.67
CA ARG A 224 6.29 -3.46 -12.44
C ARG A 224 6.05 -4.89 -11.97
N PHE A 225 7.05 -5.53 -11.38
CA PHE A 225 6.92 -6.90 -10.87
C PHE A 225 6.29 -6.93 -9.47
N VAL A 226 6.26 -5.79 -8.78
CA VAL A 226 5.82 -5.67 -7.40
C VAL A 226 4.38 -5.16 -7.30
N GLN A 227 3.93 -4.28 -8.20
CA GLN A 227 2.59 -3.63 -8.18
C GLN A 227 1.50 -4.32 -9.05
N VAL A 228 1.58 -5.63 -9.32
CA VAL A 228 0.60 -6.34 -10.19
C VAL A 228 -0.73 -6.60 -9.49
#